data_AF-A0A7C8N5A7-F1
#
_entry.id   AF-A0A7C8N5A7-F1
#
_cell.length_a   1.000
_cell.length_b   1.000
_cell.length_c   1.000
_cell.angle_alpha   90.00
_cell.angle_beta   90.00
_cell.angle_gamma   90.00
#
_symmetry.space_group_name_H-M   'P 1'
#
loop_
_entity.id
_entity.type
_entity.pdbx_description
1 polymer ?
#
loop_
_entity_poly.entity_id
_entity_poly.type
_entity_poly.pdbx_seq_one_letter_code
_entity_poly.pdbx_strand_id
1 'polypeptide(L)'
;MISRLSRASGHSSLRFSRITSLCTYETREPLYLLTAGDHRARIQAMDSSSPPKDAAAVLAWSIAAPPKPLPAINQIKRICVIDFDNTLYRSPVPSNIWDGPSIGILRDRDRLLGGGWWQTPSILDATVDQRSTCPSVASQGGHERRYPDRWNKPIVDIARTVDQNIHTLNVLLTGRSRILFSKTVLRILGNAGFNFDLVVLKQDHPQLGHEFATTMDFKKCFISMILNYYHEAERISIYEDRPGHSRQFRDFGDEFNKSCIRDSLVRPQVRFDVIQVQPAHRDLDPLEEIKQVKFMLQRHNRLAQNMDASLRPLPAKLFKRVCHTSYMLHPETTHRLLVKFRLRQRLNTREVDFLGRYIPIKMGKCEPVEIENLGGIGAQIQFETVSFGSYNDCIWAVRVRPVGSNVVVSTMNAIPTIVLAKRIDVAESFLQRIENWEDIRPGDPRYLRFSATVGEQLRLQISAPKLHLDG
;
A
#
# COMPACT_ATOMS: atom_id res chain seq x y z
N MET A 1 17.67 -10.59 -63.43
CA MET A 1 17.35 -9.56 -64.44
C MET A 1 15.92 -9.09 -64.18
N ILE A 2 15.70 -7.78 -64.25
CA ILE A 2 14.47 -7.01 -64.04
C ILE A 2 13.13 -7.73 -64.31
N SER A 3 12.12 -7.46 -63.44
CA SER A 3 10.68 -7.20 -63.72
C SER A 3 9.75 -7.94 -62.73
N ARG A 4 8.56 -7.49 -62.32
CA ARG A 4 7.80 -6.22 -62.36
C ARG A 4 6.53 -6.47 -61.51
N LEU A 5 5.95 -5.39 -60.95
CA LEU A 5 4.52 -5.19 -60.61
C LEU A 5 3.95 -6.03 -59.42
N SER A 6 3.04 -5.56 -58.56
CA SER A 6 2.23 -4.34 -58.50
C SER A 6 1.82 -4.06 -57.04
N ARG A 7 1.67 -2.79 -56.68
CA ARG A 7 0.99 -2.30 -55.46
C ARG A 7 -0.21 -1.48 -55.93
N ALA A 8 -1.37 -1.73 -55.33
CA ALA A 8 -2.55 -0.89 -55.47
C ALA A 8 -3.29 -0.74 -54.14
N SER A 9 -3.95 0.42 -54.01
CA SER A 9 -4.83 0.92 -52.94
C SER A 9 -4.12 1.45 -51.68
N GLY A 10 -4.44 2.62 -51.14
CA GLY A 10 -5.42 3.65 -51.48
C GLY A 10 -5.32 4.71 -50.40
N HIS A 11 -4.99 5.95 -50.78
CA HIS A 11 -4.88 7.10 -49.88
C HIS A 11 -6.24 7.81 -49.79
N SER A 12 -6.72 8.03 -48.56
CA SER A 12 -7.63 9.13 -48.24
C SER A 12 -7.12 9.81 -46.97
N SER A 13 -6.75 11.08 -47.13
CA SER A 13 -6.27 12.00 -46.10
C SER A 13 -7.43 12.40 -45.16
N LEU A 14 -7.20 12.41 -43.86
CA LEU A 14 -7.95 13.27 -42.93
C LEU A 14 -6.97 13.98 -41.98
N ARG A 15 -7.00 15.32 -42.08
CA ARG A 15 -6.27 16.30 -41.29
C ARG A 15 -6.71 16.21 -39.82
N PHE A 16 -5.75 16.11 -38.90
CA PHE A 16 -5.99 16.39 -37.48
C PHE A 16 -5.56 17.82 -37.16
N SER A 17 -6.55 18.62 -36.79
CA SER A 17 -6.38 19.96 -36.22
C SER A 17 -5.68 19.88 -34.86
N ARG A 18 -4.74 20.80 -34.66
CA ARG A 18 -4.06 21.05 -33.39
C ARG A 18 -5.07 21.50 -32.34
N ILE A 19 -5.08 20.85 -31.18
CA ILE A 19 -5.57 21.44 -29.94
C ILE A 19 -4.39 21.48 -28.97
N THR A 20 -3.79 22.66 -28.89
CA THR A 20 -2.88 23.07 -27.83
C THR A 20 -3.71 23.43 -26.59
N SER A 21 -3.49 22.72 -25.48
CA SER A 21 -3.84 23.20 -24.13
C SER A 21 -2.64 22.92 -23.23
N LEU A 22 -1.79 23.94 -23.10
CA LEU A 22 -0.74 24.05 -22.11
C LEU A 22 -1.40 24.54 -20.82
N CYS A 23 -1.43 23.71 -19.78
CA CYS A 23 -1.66 24.17 -18.41
C CYS A 23 -0.31 24.61 -17.82
N THR A 24 0.01 25.89 -17.97
CA THR A 24 1.06 26.57 -17.21
C THR A 24 0.45 27.10 -15.91
N TYR A 25 0.91 26.59 -14.77
CA TYR A 25 0.65 27.22 -13.48
C TYR A 25 1.70 28.31 -13.26
N GLU A 26 1.38 29.53 -13.67
CA GLU A 26 2.05 30.75 -13.20
C GLU A 26 1.23 31.34 -12.07
N THR A 27 1.83 31.51 -10.90
CA THR A 27 1.28 32.32 -9.80
C THR A 27 2.23 33.48 -9.55
N ARG A 28 1.82 34.68 -9.95
CA ARG A 28 2.31 35.98 -9.45
C ARG A 28 1.13 36.69 -8.78
N GLU A 29 1.42 37.37 -7.67
CA GLU A 29 0.79 38.59 -7.08
C GLU A 29 0.99 38.58 -5.54
N PRO A 30 1.00 39.75 -4.86
CA PRO A 30 2.10 40.14 -3.98
C PRO A 30 1.77 40.15 -2.48
N LEU A 31 2.84 40.15 -1.68
CA LEU A 31 2.82 40.35 -0.23
C LEU A 31 2.21 41.72 0.14
N TYR A 32 1.13 41.70 0.92
CA TYR A 32 0.71 42.85 1.72
C TYR A 32 1.01 42.56 3.20
N LEU A 33 1.92 43.36 3.77
CA LEU A 33 2.13 43.49 5.21
C LEU A 33 0.92 44.17 5.85
N LEU A 34 0.33 43.54 6.86
CA LEU A 34 -0.56 44.19 7.82
C LEU A 34 -0.08 43.87 9.23
N THR A 35 0.13 44.94 10.00
CA THR A 35 0.69 44.95 11.35
C THR A 35 -0.33 44.56 12.42
N ALA A 36 0.18 44.00 13.51
CA ALA A 36 -0.58 43.51 14.65
C ALA A 36 -1.18 44.67 15.46
N GLY A 37 -2.50 44.80 15.43
CA GLY A 37 -3.18 45.77 16.29
C GLY A 37 -4.64 45.99 15.95
N ASP A 38 -5.46 44.93 15.80
CA ASP A 38 -6.92 45.16 15.76
C ASP A 38 -7.81 43.93 16.06
N HIS A 39 -7.42 43.10 17.04
CA HIS A 39 -8.13 41.85 17.36
C HIS A 39 -9.13 41.92 18.52
N ARG A 40 -9.52 43.09 19.03
CA ARG A 40 -10.33 43.16 20.27
C ARG A 40 -11.74 43.76 20.17
N ALA A 41 -12.24 44.12 18.99
CA ALA A 41 -13.50 44.88 18.90
C ALA A 41 -14.54 44.37 17.88
N ARG A 42 -14.61 43.07 17.57
CA ARG A 42 -15.61 42.53 16.60
C ARG A 42 -16.36 41.27 17.03
N ILE A 43 -16.65 41.14 18.32
CA ILE A 43 -17.66 40.17 18.80
C ILE A 43 -18.86 40.97 19.33
N GLN A 44 -19.73 41.41 18.42
CA GLN A 44 -21.14 41.73 18.67
C GLN A 44 -21.81 42.13 17.34
N ALA A 45 -22.67 41.24 16.81
CA ALA A 45 -23.92 41.56 16.11
C ALA A 45 -24.48 40.29 15.45
N MET A 46 -25.80 40.13 15.59
CA MET A 46 -26.61 38.97 15.21
C MET A 46 -27.05 38.96 13.73
N ASP A 47 -27.39 37.74 13.30
CA ASP A 47 -28.52 37.36 12.44
C ASP A 47 -28.36 37.05 10.92
N SER A 48 -28.85 35.84 10.59
CA SER A 48 -29.32 35.24 9.34
C SER A 48 -28.45 35.11 8.07
N SER A 49 -28.42 33.86 7.56
CA SER A 49 -28.08 33.37 6.19
C SER A 49 -26.65 32.94 5.85
N SER A 50 -25.72 32.86 6.80
CA SER A 50 -24.42 32.20 6.58
C SER A 50 -24.16 31.14 7.65
N PRO A 51 -23.51 30.00 7.31
CA PRO A 51 -23.10 29.04 8.34
C PRO A 51 -22.23 29.78 9.37
N PRO A 52 -22.39 29.50 10.68
CA PRO A 52 -21.55 30.12 11.70
C PRO A 52 -20.07 29.97 11.30
N LYS A 53 -19.25 31.00 11.57
CA LYS A 53 -17.84 31.04 11.13
C LYS A 53 -17.08 29.74 11.41
N ASP A 54 -17.46 29.04 12.48
CA ASP A 54 -16.89 27.75 12.89
C ASP A 54 -17.35 26.57 12.02
N ALA A 55 -18.59 26.57 11.52
CA ALA A 55 -19.09 25.55 10.59
C ALA A 55 -18.43 25.67 9.22
N ALA A 56 -18.26 26.90 8.72
CA ALA A 56 -17.50 27.14 7.49
C ALA A 56 -16.04 26.69 7.64
N ALA A 57 -15.43 26.94 8.80
CA ALA A 57 -14.08 26.49 9.12
C ALA A 57 -13.99 24.95 9.10
N VAL A 58 -14.95 24.22 9.69
CA VAL A 58 -14.99 22.75 9.63
C VAL A 58 -15.16 22.24 8.21
N LEU A 59 -16.13 22.79 7.46
CA LEU A 59 -16.40 22.38 6.09
C LEU A 59 -15.22 22.61 5.15
N ALA A 60 -14.39 23.63 5.41
CA ALA A 60 -13.19 23.90 4.65
C ALA A 60 -12.17 22.74 4.69
N TRP A 61 -12.23 21.83 5.66
CA TRP A 61 -11.38 20.62 5.69
C TRP A 61 -11.88 19.50 4.81
N SER A 62 -13.16 19.49 4.46
CA SER A 62 -13.74 18.46 3.61
C SER A 62 -13.38 18.69 2.15
N ILE A 63 -13.10 17.62 1.42
CA ILE A 63 -12.91 17.66 -0.04
C ILE A 63 -14.20 17.42 -0.82
N ALA A 64 -15.30 17.08 -0.14
CA ALA A 64 -16.59 16.84 -0.79
C ALA A 64 -17.08 18.12 -1.49
N ALA A 65 -17.54 17.97 -2.74
CA ALA A 65 -18.03 19.07 -3.56
C ALA A 65 -19.36 18.67 -4.26
N PRO A 66 -20.49 19.31 -3.93
CA PRO A 66 -20.65 20.30 -2.87
C PRO A 66 -20.44 19.69 -1.47
N PRO A 67 -20.04 20.49 -0.46
CA PRO A 67 -19.95 20.01 0.91
C PRO A 67 -21.33 19.58 1.43
N LYS A 68 -21.39 18.45 2.13
CA LYS A 68 -22.60 18.02 2.84
C LYS A 68 -22.86 18.99 4.01
N PRO A 69 -24.09 19.44 4.23
CA PRO A 69 -24.42 20.24 5.41
C PRO A 69 -24.03 19.50 6.69
N LEU A 70 -23.42 20.21 7.64
CA LEU A 70 -23.08 19.64 8.94
C LEU A 70 -24.36 19.41 9.77
N PRO A 71 -24.48 18.27 10.46
CA PRO A 71 -25.51 18.08 11.48
C PRO A 71 -25.46 19.15 12.57
N ALA A 72 -26.58 19.39 13.24
CA ALA A 72 -26.62 20.34 14.35
C ALA A 72 -25.71 19.89 15.50
N ILE A 73 -25.10 20.86 16.20
CA ILE A 73 -24.12 20.57 17.27
C ILE A 73 -24.73 19.67 18.36
N ASN A 74 -25.94 19.99 18.81
CA ASN A 74 -26.66 19.25 19.86
C ASN A 74 -27.13 17.85 19.43
N GLN A 75 -27.19 17.59 18.13
CA GLN A 75 -27.59 16.30 17.58
C GLN A 75 -26.47 15.26 17.70
N ILE A 76 -25.21 15.69 17.62
CA ILE A 76 -24.05 14.81 17.56
C ILE A 76 -23.54 14.48 18.96
N LYS A 77 -23.71 13.23 19.37
CA LYS A 77 -23.17 12.69 20.63
C LYS A 77 -21.94 11.82 20.41
N ARG A 78 -21.69 11.37 19.17
CA ARG A 78 -20.59 10.49 18.81
C ARG A 78 -19.88 10.98 17.55
N ILE A 79 -18.57 10.79 17.49
CA ILE A 79 -17.78 11.02 16.27
C ILE A 79 -17.09 9.71 15.89
N CYS A 80 -17.23 9.29 14.64
CA CYS A 80 -16.53 8.14 14.10
C CYS A 80 -15.53 8.61 13.06
N VAL A 81 -14.25 8.35 13.30
CA VAL A 81 -13.15 8.64 12.39
C VAL A 81 -12.60 7.32 11.87
N ILE A 82 -12.65 7.14 10.55
CA ILE A 82 -12.11 5.97 9.88
C ILE A 82 -10.91 6.41 9.04
N ASP A 83 -9.74 5.82 9.26
CA ASP A 83 -8.61 6.04 8.36
C ASP A 83 -8.85 5.40 6.98
N PHE A 84 -8.33 5.99 5.92
CA PHE A 84 -8.52 5.47 4.57
C PHE A 84 -7.55 4.33 4.24
N ASP A 85 -6.24 4.61 4.26
CA ASP A 85 -5.21 3.71 3.71
C ASP A 85 -5.00 2.50 4.61
N ASN A 86 -5.21 1.30 4.07
CA ASN A 86 -5.11 -0.01 4.72
C ASN A 86 -6.03 -0.24 5.93
N THR A 87 -6.86 0.75 6.27
CA THR A 87 -7.93 0.66 7.26
C THR A 87 -9.26 0.38 6.58
N LEU A 88 -9.83 1.36 5.86
CA LEU A 88 -11.07 1.18 5.08
C LEU A 88 -10.78 0.57 3.70
N TYR A 89 -9.80 1.13 3.00
CA TYR A 89 -9.43 0.75 1.65
C TYR A 89 -8.07 0.08 1.63
N ARG A 90 -7.97 -1.07 0.95
CA ARG A 90 -6.73 -1.83 0.77
C ARG A 90 -5.85 -1.20 -0.30
N SER A 91 -5.30 -0.05 0.06
CA SER A 91 -4.32 0.67 -0.74
C SER A 91 -3.13 -0.24 -1.07
N PRO A 92 -2.57 -0.12 -2.28
CA PRO A 92 -1.45 -0.93 -2.67
C PRO A 92 -0.18 -0.44 -1.99
N VAL A 93 0.70 -1.39 -1.67
CA VAL A 93 2.07 -1.15 -1.23
C VAL A 93 3.02 -1.72 -2.30
N PRO A 94 4.29 -1.26 -2.37
CA PRO A 94 5.26 -1.92 -3.23
C PRO A 94 5.37 -3.41 -2.88
N SER A 95 5.18 -4.27 -3.87
CA SER A 95 5.18 -5.73 -3.71
C SER A 95 6.61 -6.28 -3.59
N ASN A 96 6.71 -7.59 -3.36
CA ASN A 96 7.99 -8.29 -3.24
C ASN A 96 8.71 -8.57 -4.57
N ILE A 97 8.17 -8.09 -5.71
CA ILE A 97 8.87 -8.14 -7.00
C ILE A 97 10.09 -7.21 -7.00
N TRP A 98 10.10 -6.22 -6.11
CA TRP A 98 11.23 -5.32 -5.88
C TRP A 98 12.18 -5.87 -4.82
N ASP A 99 13.45 -5.52 -4.91
CA ASP A 99 14.38 -5.76 -3.81
C ASP A 99 14.14 -4.77 -2.64
N GLY A 100 14.61 -5.15 -1.45
CA GLY A 100 14.40 -4.36 -0.23
C GLY A 100 14.84 -2.90 -0.35
N PRO A 101 16.05 -2.60 -0.85
CA PRO A 101 16.50 -1.24 -1.07
C PRO A 101 15.58 -0.43 -2.00
N SER A 102 15.07 -1.05 -3.08
CA SER A 102 14.15 -0.39 -4.01
C SER A 102 12.80 -0.09 -3.38
N ILE A 103 12.28 -0.98 -2.52
CA ILE A 103 11.07 -0.70 -1.72
C ILE A 103 11.30 0.54 -0.84
N GLY A 104 12.49 0.67 -0.25
CA GLY A 104 12.89 1.86 0.51
C GLY A 104 12.83 3.13 -0.35
N ILE A 105 13.44 3.12 -1.53
CA ILE A 105 13.41 4.23 -2.49
C ILE A 105 11.97 4.60 -2.89
N LEU A 106 11.14 3.59 -3.16
CA LEU A 106 9.74 3.81 -3.56
C LEU A 106 8.92 4.41 -2.44
N ARG A 107 9.12 4.02 -1.18
CA ARG A 107 8.32 4.52 -0.05
C ARG A 107 8.71 5.91 0.42
N ASP A 108 9.95 6.31 0.17
CA ASP A 108 10.51 7.58 0.60
C ASP A 108 9.98 8.74 -0.27
N ARG A 109 9.54 9.83 0.38
CA ARG A 109 9.00 11.03 -0.29
C ARG A 109 10.07 11.71 -1.13
N ASP A 110 11.32 11.68 -0.67
CA ASP A 110 12.37 12.60 -1.09
C ASP A 110 13.49 11.91 -1.87
N ARG A 111 13.40 10.60 -2.08
CA ARG A 111 14.38 9.86 -2.91
C ARG A 111 14.19 10.05 -4.40
N LEU A 112 12.98 10.37 -4.83
CA LEU A 112 12.64 10.62 -6.23
C LEU A 112 12.01 12.01 -6.35
N LEU A 113 12.63 12.87 -7.17
CA LEU A 113 11.97 14.06 -7.70
C LEU A 113 10.55 13.74 -8.21
N GLY A 114 9.56 14.48 -7.72
CA GLY A 114 8.15 14.24 -8.00
C GLY A 114 7.43 13.35 -6.98
N GLY A 115 8.14 12.84 -5.98
CA GLY A 115 7.59 12.10 -4.85
C GLY A 115 7.67 10.58 -5.00
N GLY A 116 7.54 9.90 -3.86
CA GLY A 116 7.47 8.44 -3.78
C GLY A 116 6.09 7.87 -4.08
N TRP A 117 5.92 6.62 -3.65
CA TRP A 117 4.73 5.78 -3.83
C TRP A 117 3.48 6.44 -3.24
N TRP A 118 3.61 7.02 -2.05
CA TRP A 118 2.49 7.65 -1.34
C TRP A 118 2.10 9.03 -1.90
N GLN A 119 2.97 9.63 -2.71
CA GLN A 119 2.78 10.93 -3.36
C GLN A 119 2.40 10.82 -4.84
N THR A 120 2.22 9.59 -5.36
CA THR A 120 1.92 9.35 -6.78
C THR A 120 0.44 8.92 -6.94
N PRO A 121 -0.48 9.82 -7.38
CA PRO A 121 -1.91 9.51 -7.50
C PRO A 121 -2.22 8.35 -8.44
N SER A 122 -1.45 8.20 -9.52
CA SER A 122 -1.68 7.18 -10.54
C SER A 122 -1.61 5.75 -9.99
N ILE A 123 -0.88 5.51 -8.90
CA ILE A 123 -0.82 4.22 -8.20
C ILE A 123 -2.17 3.87 -7.58
N LEU A 124 -2.80 4.84 -6.93
CA LEU A 124 -4.12 4.65 -6.33
C LEU A 124 -5.20 4.62 -7.42
N ASP A 125 -5.08 5.46 -8.45
CA ASP A 125 -5.97 5.45 -9.63
C ASP A 125 -5.97 4.09 -10.35
N ALA A 126 -4.81 3.45 -10.47
CA ALA A 126 -4.69 2.11 -11.07
C ALA A 126 -5.53 1.05 -10.34
N THR A 127 -5.93 1.29 -9.09
CA THR A 127 -6.83 0.39 -8.36
C THR A 127 -8.31 0.57 -8.73
N VAL A 128 -8.66 1.74 -9.29
CA VAL A 128 -10.02 2.07 -9.73
C VAL A 128 -10.33 1.40 -11.06
N ASP A 129 -9.38 1.44 -12.00
CA ASP A 129 -9.60 1.03 -13.39
C ASP A 129 -9.55 -0.49 -13.59
N GLN A 130 -8.91 -1.23 -12.67
CA GLN A 130 -8.86 -2.70 -12.69
C GLN A 130 -10.24 -3.37 -12.56
N ARG A 131 -11.32 -2.61 -12.30
CA ARG A 131 -12.68 -3.13 -12.09
C ARG A 131 -13.79 -2.31 -12.72
N SER A 132 -13.51 -1.53 -13.77
CA SER A 132 -14.56 -0.93 -14.62
C SER A 132 -15.47 -1.97 -15.29
N THR A 133 -15.26 -3.27 -15.06
CA THR A 133 -16.21 -4.37 -15.28
C THR A 133 -16.85 -4.85 -13.97
N CYS A 134 -17.49 -3.96 -13.21
CA CYS A 134 -18.67 -4.36 -12.45
C CYS A 134 -19.88 -3.93 -13.27
N PRO A 135 -20.58 -4.85 -13.96
CA PRO A 135 -21.90 -4.52 -14.45
C PRO A 135 -22.73 -4.13 -13.22
N SER A 136 -23.36 -2.96 -13.29
CA SER A 136 -24.57 -2.71 -12.53
C SER A 136 -25.53 -3.86 -12.82
N VAL A 137 -25.63 -4.82 -11.90
CA VAL A 137 -26.80 -5.67 -11.83
C VAL A 137 -27.52 -5.24 -10.58
N ALA A 138 -28.54 -4.42 -10.80
CA ALA A 138 -29.73 -4.44 -9.97
C ALA A 138 -30.27 -5.87 -10.01
N SER A 139 -29.77 -6.73 -9.13
CA SER A 139 -30.42 -8.01 -8.86
C SER A 139 -31.57 -7.70 -7.93
N GLN A 140 -32.78 -7.71 -8.49
CA GLN A 140 -33.97 -7.91 -7.68
C GLN A 140 -33.78 -9.18 -6.84
N GLY A 141 -34.09 -9.11 -5.54
CA GLY A 141 -33.89 -10.22 -4.60
C GLY A 141 -32.56 -10.10 -3.86
N GLY A 142 -32.63 -9.69 -2.59
CA GLY A 142 -31.46 -9.31 -1.80
C GLY A 142 -30.45 -10.43 -1.61
N HIS A 143 -29.22 -10.24 -2.08
CA HIS A 143 -27.99 -10.84 -1.54
C HIS A 143 -26.77 -9.97 -1.94
N GLU A 144 -25.94 -9.64 -0.94
CA GLU A 144 -24.63 -8.95 -0.92
C GLU A 144 -24.20 -8.13 -2.17
N ARG A 145 -24.11 -6.79 -1.99
CA ARG A 145 -23.27 -5.96 -2.87
C ARG A 145 -21.83 -6.48 -2.77
N ARG A 146 -21.36 -7.18 -3.82
CA ARG A 146 -20.02 -7.74 -3.85
C ARG A 146 -19.03 -6.61 -4.07
N TYR A 147 -18.51 -6.07 -2.98
CA TYR A 147 -17.46 -5.07 -3.06
C TYR A 147 -16.23 -5.67 -3.75
N PRO A 148 -15.56 -4.90 -4.61
CA PRO A 148 -14.24 -5.25 -5.06
C PRO A 148 -13.37 -5.64 -3.85
N ASP A 149 -12.58 -6.72 -3.91
CA ASP A 149 -11.69 -7.24 -2.86
C ASP A 149 -10.50 -6.28 -2.52
N ARG A 150 -10.73 -4.99 -2.68
CA ARG A 150 -9.96 -3.82 -2.22
C ARG A 150 -10.58 -3.18 -0.97
N TRP A 151 -11.74 -3.64 -0.49
CA TRP A 151 -12.38 -3.08 0.70
C TRP A 151 -12.22 -3.97 1.93
N ASN A 152 -11.96 -3.36 3.08
CA ASN A 152 -11.91 -4.07 4.35
C ASN A 152 -13.33 -4.29 4.90
N LYS A 153 -13.92 -5.47 4.61
CA LYS A 153 -15.34 -5.75 4.89
C LYS A 153 -15.81 -5.37 6.32
N PRO A 154 -15.14 -5.77 7.41
CA PRO A 154 -15.54 -5.34 8.76
C PRO A 154 -15.63 -3.81 8.93
N ILE A 155 -14.72 -3.05 8.33
CA ILE A 155 -14.70 -1.59 8.43
C ILE A 155 -15.76 -0.95 7.51
N VAL A 156 -16.05 -1.57 6.37
CA VAL A 156 -17.17 -1.18 5.50
C VAL A 156 -18.50 -1.30 6.26
N ASP A 157 -18.72 -2.43 6.95
CA ASP A 157 -19.95 -2.67 7.71
C ASP A 157 -20.11 -1.65 8.84
N ILE A 158 -19.02 -1.30 9.52
CA ILE A 158 -18.99 -0.23 10.52
C ILE A 158 -19.32 1.12 9.88
N ALA A 159 -18.65 1.51 8.79
CA ALA A 159 -18.90 2.79 8.13
C ALA A 159 -20.36 2.95 7.68
N ARG A 160 -21.00 1.86 7.25
CA ARG A 160 -22.42 1.81 6.87
C ARG A 160 -23.36 1.87 8.06
N THR A 161 -23.05 1.17 9.13
CA THR A 161 -23.84 1.21 10.37
C THR A 161 -23.81 2.61 10.98
N VAL A 162 -22.65 3.26 10.95
CA VAL A 162 -22.46 4.63 11.44
C VAL A 162 -23.23 5.63 10.59
N ASP A 163 -23.23 5.48 9.25
CA ASP A 163 -23.97 6.34 8.31
C ASP A 163 -25.49 6.35 8.56
N GLN A 164 -26.04 5.31 9.20
CA GLN A 164 -27.45 5.23 9.56
C GLN A 164 -27.78 5.91 10.90
N ASN A 165 -26.78 6.26 11.70
CA ASN A 165 -26.98 6.82 13.04
C ASN A 165 -26.92 8.35 12.99
N ILE A 166 -28.09 8.99 13.08
CA ILE A 166 -28.23 10.45 13.05
C ILE A 166 -27.48 11.18 14.17
N HIS A 167 -27.11 10.50 15.25
CA HIS A 167 -26.36 11.07 16.38
C HIS A 167 -24.84 10.87 16.28
N THR A 168 -24.35 10.33 15.16
CA THR A 168 -22.93 10.08 14.93
C THR A 168 -22.43 10.84 13.70
N LEU A 169 -21.38 11.64 13.86
CA LEU A 169 -20.67 12.24 12.73
C LEU A 169 -19.73 11.21 12.11
N ASN A 170 -19.90 10.92 10.82
CA ASN A 170 -19.11 9.94 10.08
C ASN A 170 -18.00 10.62 9.27
N VAL A 171 -16.74 10.38 9.64
CA VAL A 171 -15.58 11.05 9.05
C VAL A 171 -14.61 10.06 8.45
N LEU A 172 -14.25 10.26 7.19
CA LEU A 172 -13.09 9.63 6.58
C LEU A 172 -11.88 10.56 6.70
N LEU A 173 -10.76 10.05 7.21
CA LEU A 173 -9.53 10.81 7.41
C LEU A 173 -8.35 10.12 6.74
N THR A 174 -7.44 10.85 6.12
CA THR A 174 -6.21 10.27 5.56
C THR A 174 -5.04 11.25 5.53
N GLY A 175 -3.83 10.70 5.64
CA GLY A 175 -2.59 11.44 5.44
C GLY A 175 -2.24 11.76 3.98
N ARG A 176 -3.05 11.32 3.00
CA ARG A 176 -2.87 11.65 1.59
C ARG A 176 -3.03 13.14 1.35
N SER A 177 -2.21 13.71 0.46
CA SER A 177 -2.28 15.12 0.09
C SER A 177 -3.63 15.47 -0.57
N ARG A 178 -4.31 16.50 -0.05
CA ARG A 178 -5.55 17.06 -0.60
C ARG A 178 -5.36 17.46 -2.07
N ILE A 179 -4.28 18.18 -2.36
CA ILE A 179 -3.99 18.69 -3.71
C ILE A 179 -3.85 17.52 -4.70
N LEU A 180 -3.17 16.45 -4.30
CA LEU A 180 -2.85 15.34 -5.21
C LEU A 180 -3.96 14.30 -5.33
N PHE A 181 -4.71 14.03 -4.25
CA PHE A 181 -5.56 12.83 -4.15
C PHE A 181 -7.06 13.10 -4.07
N SER A 182 -7.53 14.35 -3.99
CA SER A 182 -8.96 14.62 -3.80
C SER A 182 -9.84 13.94 -4.86
N LYS A 183 -9.49 14.10 -6.15
CA LYS A 183 -10.24 13.49 -7.26
C LYS A 183 -10.25 11.95 -7.19
N THR A 184 -9.10 11.35 -6.88
CA THR A 184 -8.94 9.90 -6.80
C THR A 184 -9.75 9.30 -5.65
N VAL A 185 -9.64 9.88 -4.45
CA VAL A 185 -10.34 9.40 -3.26
C VAL A 185 -11.84 9.53 -3.44
N LEU A 186 -12.34 10.68 -3.89
CA LEU A 186 -13.78 10.87 -4.15
C LEU A 186 -14.32 9.87 -5.17
N ARG A 187 -13.56 9.58 -6.24
CA ARG A 187 -13.94 8.57 -7.23
C ARG A 187 -14.01 7.16 -6.62
N ILE A 188 -13.05 6.77 -5.77
CA ILE A 188 -13.06 5.48 -5.06
C ILE A 188 -14.30 5.36 -4.17
N LEU A 189 -14.57 6.40 -3.37
CA LEU A 189 -15.71 6.42 -2.46
C LEU A 189 -17.04 6.41 -3.22
N GLY A 190 -17.15 7.21 -4.29
CA GLY A 190 -18.33 7.30 -5.14
C GLY A 190 -18.67 5.96 -5.81
N ASN A 191 -17.67 5.25 -6.34
CA ASN A 191 -17.86 3.93 -6.95
C ASN A 191 -18.37 2.87 -5.97
N ALA A 192 -18.08 3.03 -4.67
CA ALA A 192 -18.60 2.16 -3.61
C ALA A 192 -19.85 2.72 -2.93
N GLY A 193 -20.32 3.91 -3.32
CA GLY A 193 -21.49 4.58 -2.78
C GLY A 193 -21.36 4.98 -1.31
N PHE A 194 -20.17 5.38 -0.84
CA PHE A 194 -19.99 5.91 0.52
C PHE A 194 -20.40 7.38 0.60
N ASN A 195 -20.99 7.77 1.74
CA ASN A 195 -21.54 9.10 1.97
C ASN A 195 -21.09 9.69 3.32
N PHE A 196 -19.78 9.75 3.54
CA PHE A 196 -19.21 10.38 4.75
C PHE A 196 -19.66 11.83 4.88
N ASP A 197 -19.88 12.29 6.12
CA ASP A 197 -20.19 13.69 6.39
C ASP A 197 -19.00 14.59 6.07
N LEU A 198 -17.80 14.09 6.38
CA LEU A 198 -16.54 14.76 6.07
C LEU A 198 -15.56 13.77 5.45
N VAL A 199 -14.92 14.19 4.36
CA VAL A 199 -13.79 13.48 3.74
C VAL A 199 -12.57 14.37 3.81
N VAL A 200 -11.61 14.01 4.65
CA VAL A 200 -10.54 14.92 5.08
C VAL A 200 -9.18 14.36 4.69
N LEU A 201 -8.46 15.12 3.87
CA LEU A 201 -7.12 14.79 3.35
C LEU A 201 -6.10 15.79 3.92
N LYS A 202 -4.82 15.38 4.01
CA LYS A 202 -3.73 16.23 4.48
C LYS A 202 -3.60 17.48 3.60
N GLN A 203 -3.65 18.64 4.23
CA GLN A 203 -3.55 19.95 3.60
C GLN A 203 -2.61 20.84 4.41
N ASP A 204 -2.30 22.04 3.90
CA ASP A 204 -1.57 23.03 4.68
C ASP A 204 -2.37 23.48 5.90
N HIS A 205 -1.66 23.91 6.94
CA HIS A 205 -2.26 24.40 8.16
C HIS A 205 -3.15 25.61 7.83
N PRO A 206 -4.48 25.56 8.08
CA PRO A 206 -5.39 26.60 7.62
C PRO A 206 -5.06 28.00 8.16
N GLN A 207 -4.48 28.08 9.36
CA GLN A 207 -4.11 29.35 10.00
C GLN A 207 -2.66 29.78 9.73
N LEU A 208 -1.76 28.84 9.42
CA LEU A 208 -0.32 29.11 9.34
C LEU A 208 0.21 29.04 7.90
N GLY A 209 -0.60 28.56 6.95
CA GLY A 209 -0.29 28.55 5.53
C GLY A 209 0.85 27.61 5.11
N HIS A 210 1.34 26.72 5.98
CA HIS A 210 2.42 25.79 5.67
C HIS A 210 2.04 24.33 5.96
N GLU A 211 2.74 23.39 5.32
CA GLU A 211 2.52 21.95 5.50
C GLU A 211 2.71 21.54 6.98
N PHE A 212 1.83 20.67 7.48
CA PHE A 212 2.08 20.01 8.78
C PHE A 212 3.36 19.18 8.72
N ALA A 213 4.19 19.29 9.77
CA ALA A 213 5.41 18.53 9.94
C ALA A 213 5.18 17.02 9.83
N THR A 214 4.17 16.49 10.52
CA THR A 214 3.81 15.08 10.44
C THR A 214 2.35 14.86 10.03
N THR A 215 2.06 13.63 9.58
CA THR A 215 0.66 13.20 9.35
C THR A 215 -0.14 13.20 10.66
N MET A 216 0.50 12.85 11.78
CA MET A 216 -0.19 12.83 13.06
C MET A 216 -0.59 14.24 13.50
N ASP A 217 0.27 15.24 13.36
CA ASP A 217 -0.04 16.62 13.76
C ASP A 217 -1.25 17.16 13.00
N PHE A 218 -1.31 16.89 11.69
CA PHE A 218 -2.47 17.18 10.86
C PHE A 218 -3.74 16.50 11.41
N LYS A 219 -3.69 15.19 11.70
CA LYS A 219 -4.87 14.44 12.18
C LYS A 219 -5.32 14.95 13.56
N LYS A 220 -4.39 15.18 14.49
CA LYS A 220 -4.69 15.75 15.82
C LYS A 220 -5.29 17.15 15.71
N CYS A 221 -4.73 18.01 14.85
CA CYS A 221 -5.26 19.36 14.62
C CYS A 221 -6.72 19.32 14.13
N PHE A 222 -7.01 18.49 13.12
CA PHE A 222 -8.37 18.30 12.64
C PHE A 222 -9.32 17.76 13.73
N ILE A 223 -8.88 16.75 14.49
CA ILE A 223 -9.71 16.14 15.54
C ILE A 223 -9.96 17.13 16.69
N SER A 224 -8.98 17.94 17.10
CA SER A 224 -9.20 19.01 18.08
C SER A 224 -10.25 20.01 17.59
N MET A 225 -10.15 20.43 16.33
CA MET A 225 -11.13 21.33 15.73
C MET A 225 -12.55 20.72 15.74
N ILE A 226 -12.70 19.46 15.31
CA ILE A 226 -14.03 18.83 15.23
C ILE A 226 -14.64 18.59 16.61
N LEU A 227 -13.81 18.26 17.61
CA LEU A 227 -14.25 18.09 19.01
C LEU A 227 -14.61 19.42 19.68
N ASN A 228 -13.99 20.53 19.27
CA ASN A 228 -14.34 21.86 19.75
C ASN A 228 -15.64 22.37 19.10
N TYR A 229 -15.86 22.06 17.82
CA TYR A 229 -17.12 22.38 17.15
C TYR A 229 -18.29 21.57 17.74
N TYR A 230 -18.17 20.23 17.75
CA TYR A 230 -19.12 19.34 18.42
C TYR A 230 -18.76 19.16 19.90
N HIS A 231 -18.79 20.26 20.65
CA HIS A 231 -18.40 20.28 22.06
C HIS A 231 -19.30 19.42 22.97
N GLU A 232 -20.52 19.10 22.53
CA GLU A 232 -21.45 18.17 23.19
C GLU A 232 -21.18 16.68 22.89
N ALA A 233 -20.23 16.37 22.01
CA ALA A 233 -19.88 14.98 21.74
C ALA A 233 -19.28 14.30 22.98
N GLU A 234 -19.79 13.12 23.32
CA GLU A 234 -19.37 12.37 24.50
C GLU A 234 -18.31 11.32 24.16
N ARG A 235 -18.21 10.95 22.88
CA ARG A 235 -17.39 9.82 22.44
C ARG A 235 -16.82 10.05 21.05
N ILE A 236 -15.57 9.65 20.87
CA ILE A 236 -14.92 9.53 19.56
C ILE A 236 -14.38 8.11 19.38
N SER A 237 -14.68 7.50 18.24
CA SER A 237 -14.13 6.19 17.84
C SER A 237 -13.20 6.38 16.65
N ILE A 238 -11.94 5.96 16.78
CA ILE A 238 -10.90 6.12 15.76
C ILE A 238 -10.44 4.74 15.30
N TYR A 239 -10.63 4.43 14.02
CA TYR A 239 -10.14 3.21 13.38
C TYR A 239 -8.86 3.52 12.60
N GLU A 240 -7.74 2.87 12.96
CA GLU A 240 -6.41 3.15 12.39
C GLU A 240 -5.59 1.86 12.30
N ASP A 241 -4.91 1.64 11.17
CA ASP A 241 -4.11 0.43 10.93
C ASP A 241 -2.75 0.46 11.64
N ARG A 242 -2.16 1.65 11.79
CA ARG A 242 -0.82 1.83 12.33
C ARG A 242 -0.81 1.79 13.86
N PRO A 243 -0.05 0.86 14.49
CA PRO A 243 0.05 0.78 15.95
C PRO A 243 0.63 2.04 16.59
N GLY A 244 1.61 2.67 15.92
CA GLY A 244 2.22 3.92 16.37
C GLY A 244 1.22 5.08 16.40
N HIS A 245 0.42 5.22 15.35
CA HIS A 245 -0.66 6.22 15.32
C HIS A 245 -1.74 5.92 16.37
N SER A 246 -2.13 4.66 16.51
CA SER A 246 -3.12 4.23 17.51
C SER A 246 -2.70 4.59 18.93
N ARG A 247 -1.40 4.46 19.28
CA ARG A 247 -0.88 4.93 20.57
C ARG A 247 -0.97 6.45 20.70
N GLN A 248 -0.47 7.19 19.72
CA GLN A 248 -0.47 8.66 19.75
C GLN A 248 -1.86 9.28 19.83
N PHE A 249 -2.90 8.61 19.32
CA PHE A 249 -4.29 9.04 19.48
C PHE A 249 -4.85 8.79 20.89
N ARG A 250 -4.43 7.71 21.56
CA ARG A 250 -4.79 7.47 22.96
C ARG A 250 -4.17 8.54 23.85
N ASP A 251 -2.87 8.77 23.68
CA ASP A 251 -2.13 9.81 24.43
C ASP A 251 -2.76 11.20 24.21
N PHE A 252 -3.10 11.52 22.94
CA PHE A 252 -3.80 12.76 22.61
C PHE A 252 -5.17 12.90 23.27
N GLY A 253 -5.95 11.82 23.40
CA GLY A 253 -7.24 11.86 24.07
C GLY A 253 -7.13 12.22 25.56
N ASP A 254 -6.10 11.71 26.23
CA ASP A 254 -5.79 12.05 27.62
C ASP A 254 -5.33 13.50 27.76
N GLU A 255 -4.46 13.96 26.85
CA GLU A 255 -3.99 15.36 26.80
C GLU A 255 -5.14 16.34 26.54
N PHE A 256 -6.02 16.02 25.59
CA PHE A 256 -7.18 16.83 25.24
C PHE A 256 -8.10 17.01 26.44
N ASN A 257 -8.50 15.93 27.11
CA ASN A 257 -9.36 16.00 28.29
C ASN A 257 -8.71 16.77 29.46
N LYS A 258 -7.40 16.58 29.69
CA LYS A 258 -6.66 17.36 30.71
C LYS A 258 -6.67 18.86 30.40
N SER A 259 -6.53 19.23 29.12
CA SER A 259 -6.58 20.64 28.71
C SER A 259 -7.94 21.27 28.95
N CYS A 260 -9.05 20.57 28.67
CA CYS A 260 -10.39 21.08 28.92
C CYS A 260 -10.65 21.36 30.41
N ILE A 261 -10.15 20.49 31.30
CA ILE A 261 -10.26 20.68 32.76
C ILE A 261 -9.47 21.91 33.19
N ARG A 262 -8.21 22.03 32.75
CA ARG A 262 -7.35 23.17 33.08
C ARG A 262 -7.94 24.50 32.62
N ASP A 263 -8.51 24.52 31.43
CA ASP A 263 -9.04 25.73 30.80
C ASP A 263 -10.48 26.04 31.27
N SER A 264 -10.97 25.32 32.31
CA SER A 264 -12.31 25.48 32.92
C SER A 264 -13.46 25.43 31.90
N LEU A 265 -13.27 24.68 30.81
CA LEU A 265 -14.31 24.51 29.80
C LEU A 265 -15.40 23.61 30.39
N VAL A 266 -16.63 24.13 30.48
CA VAL A 266 -17.80 23.37 30.94
C VAL A 266 -18.23 22.39 29.84
N ARG A 267 -17.51 21.28 29.69
CA ARG A 267 -17.86 20.18 28.80
C ARG A 267 -17.63 18.81 29.45
N PRO A 268 -18.43 17.79 29.10
CA PRO A 268 -18.17 16.42 29.52
C PRO A 268 -16.82 15.93 29.00
N GLN A 269 -16.16 15.06 29.77
CA GLN A 269 -14.98 14.34 29.31
C GLN A 269 -15.35 13.50 28.08
N VAL A 270 -14.55 13.62 27.02
CA VAL A 270 -14.76 12.85 25.79
C VAL A 270 -14.10 11.49 25.95
N ARG A 271 -14.85 10.41 25.74
CA ARG A 271 -14.29 9.05 25.69
C ARG A 271 -13.65 8.78 24.32
N PHE A 272 -12.36 8.45 24.31
CA PHE A 272 -11.63 8.03 23.10
C PHE A 272 -11.56 6.51 23.02
N ASP A 273 -12.22 5.91 22.04
CA ASP A 273 -12.01 4.51 21.69
C ASP A 273 -11.15 4.43 20.43
N VAL A 274 -9.88 4.08 20.62
CA VAL A 274 -8.94 3.91 19.51
C VAL A 274 -8.80 2.43 19.19
N ILE A 275 -9.37 2.03 18.04
CA ILE A 275 -9.41 0.65 17.56
C ILE A 275 -8.28 0.47 16.54
N GLN A 276 -7.28 -0.31 16.93
CA GLN A 276 -6.22 -0.71 16.01
C GLN A 276 -6.76 -1.77 15.05
N VAL A 277 -6.85 -1.42 13.77
CA VAL A 277 -7.30 -2.31 12.70
C VAL A 277 -6.08 -3.10 12.20
N GLN A 278 -6.26 -4.37 11.86
CA GLN A 278 -5.17 -5.12 11.21
C GLN A 278 -4.92 -4.52 9.82
N PRO A 279 -3.67 -4.13 9.48
CA PRO A 279 -3.37 -3.57 8.18
C PRO A 279 -3.78 -4.52 7.07
N ALA A 280 -4.68 -4.06 6.20
CA ALA A 280 -5.11 -4.81 5.04
C ALA A 280 -4.65 -4.07 3.79
N HIS A 281 -3.57 -4.52 3.18
CA HIS A 281 -3.12 -4.01 1.88
C HIS A 281 -3.42 -5.04 0.79
N ARG A 282 -3.39 -4.57 -0.46
CA ARG A 282 -3.43 -5.46 -1.61
C ARG A 282 -2.52 -4.91 -2.70
N ASP A 283 -1.59 -5.73 -3.15
CA ASP A 283 -0.64 -5.34 -4.20
C ASP A 283 -1.37 -4.96 -5.51
N LEU A 284 -0.67 -4.25 -6.38
CA LEU A 284 -1.10 -4.11 -7.77
C LEU A 284 -0.85 -5.42 -8.52
N ASP A 285 -1.47 -5.56 -9.68
CA ASP A 285 -0.98 -6.54 -10.66
C ASP A 285 0.49 -6.24 -10.96
N PRO A 286 1.40 -7.24 -11.02
CA PRO A 286 2.82 -6.99 -11.21
C PRO A 286 3.15 -6.15 -12.45
N LEU A 287 2.41 -6.30 -13.56
CA LEU A 287 2.65 -5.52 -14.77
C LEU A 287 2.22 -4.06 -14.58
N GLU A 288 1.07 -3.84 -13.93
CA GLU A 288 0.62 -2.49 -13.61
C GLU A 288 1.56 -1.82 -12.61
N GLU A 289 2.05 -2.56 -11.61
CA GLU A 289 3.05 -2.06 -10.65
C GLU A 289 4.33 -1.60 -11.34
N ILE A 290 4.87 -2.42 -12.25
CA ILE A 290 6.06 -2.09 -13.04
C ILE A 290 5.81 -0.84 -13.89
N LYS A 291 4.63 -0.71 -14.48
CA LYS A 291 4.24 0.47 -15.27
C LYS A 291 4.20 1.73 -14.40
N GLN A 292 3.62 1.66 -13.21
CA GLN A 292 3.58 2.80 -12.29
C GLN A 292 4.98 3.21 -11.81
N VAL A 293 5.83 2.24 -11.48
CA VAL A 293 7.23 2.55 -11.10
C VAL A 293 8.00 3.14 -12.28
N LYS A 294 7.86 2.60 -13.50
CA LYS A 294 8.47 3.21 -14.69
C LYS A 294 8.03 4.65 -14.89
N PHE A 295 6.74 4.94 -14.69
CA PHE A 295 6.21 6.31 -14.75
C PHE A 295 6.88 7.22 -13.70
N MET A 296 7.04 6.75 -12.46
CA MET A 296 7.75 7.50 -11.40
C MET A 296 9.20 7.81 -11.80
N LEU A 297 9.95 6.82 -12.30
CA LEU A 297 11.34 7.01 -12.73
C LEU A 297 11.46 7.98 -13.92
N GLN A 298 10.55 7.89 -14.89
CA GLN A 298 10.50 8.83 -16.01
C GLN A 298 10.15 10.24 -15.56
N ARG A 299 9.24 10.41 -14.60
CA ARG A 299 8.92 11.71 -14.01
C ARG A 299 10.15 12.29 -13.29
N HIS A 300 10.83 11.49 -12.47
CA HIS A 300 12.07 11.88 -11.80
C HIS A 300 13.12 12.38 -12.80
N ASN A 301 13.42 11.59 -13.82
CA ASN A 301 14.42 11.91 -14.83
C ASN A 301 14.08 13.19 -15.62
N ARG A 302 12.80 13.42 -15.94
CA ARG A 302 12.34 14.66 -16.59
C ARG A 302 12.51 15.89 -15.69
N LEU A 303 12.17 15.78 -14.42
CA LEU A 303 12.35 16.88 -13.47
C LEU A 303 13.83 17.22 -13.27
N ALA A 304 14.69 16.20 -13.19
CA ALA A 304 16.13 16.38 -13.08
C ALA A 304 16.73 17.15 -14.28
N GLN A 305 16.19 16.95 -15.49
CA GLN A 305 16.66 17.65 -16.70
C GLN A 305 16.45 19.16 -16.63
N ASN A 306 15.43 19.62 -15.89
CA ASN A 306 15.13 21.04 -15.73
C ASN A 306 15.93 21.71 -14.60
N MET A 307 16.72 20.93 -13.85
CA MET A 307 17.60 21.44 -12.79
C MET A 307 18.96 21.87 -13.36
N ASP A 308 19.58 22.81 -12.68
CA ASP A 308 20.97 23.21 -12.92
C ASP A 308 21.90 22.00 -12.87
N ALA A 309 22.89 21.98 -13.77
CA ALA A 309 23.79 20.85 -13.95
C ALA A 309 24.54 20.45 -12.66
N SER A 310 24.82 21.42 -11.78
CA SER A 310 25.48 21.21 -10.48
C SER A 310 24.58 20.55 -9.43
N LEU A 311 23.26 20.73 -9.51
CA LEU A 311 22.27 20.18 -8.57
C LEU A 311 21.52 18.97 -9.14
N ARG A 312 21.74 18.65 -10.41
CA ARG A 312 21.04 17.58 -11.13
C ARG A 312 21.41 16.21 -10.55
N PRO A 313 20.43 15.44 -10.03
CA PRO A 313 20.70 14.07 -9.61
C PRO A 313 20.96 13.16 -10.80
N LEU A 314 21.71 12.08 -10.56
CA LEU A 314 21.90 11.03 -11.55
C LEU A 314 20.56 10.41 -11.96
N PRO A 315 20.36 10.06 -13.24
CA PRO A 315 19.12 9.46 -13.70
C PRO A 315 18.80 8.16 -12.97
N ALA A 316 17.56 8.05 -12.50
CA ALA A 316 17.07 6.83 -11.91
C ALA A 316 16.83 5.76 -12.99
N LYS A 317 17.24 4.52 -12.70
CA LYS A 317 17.23 3.40 -13.66
C LYS A 317 16.63 2.15 -13.04
N LEU A 318 16.05 1.32 -13.90
CA LEU A 318 15.44 0.03 -13.57
C LEU A 318 16.31 -1.12 -14.06
N PHE A 319 16.60 -2.07 -13.20
CA PHE A 319 17.40 -3.26 -13.50
C PHE A 319 16.70 -4.54 -13.07
N LYS A 320 17.10 -5.65 -13.67
CA LYS A 320 16.78 -6.99 -13.19
C LYS A 320 17.99 -7.52 -12.42
N ARG A 321 17.76 -8.09 -11.25
CA ARG A 321 18.78 -8.73 -10.42
C ARG A 321 18.42 -10.19 -10.20
N VAL A 322 19.39 -11.08 -10.45
CA VAL A 322 19.30 -12.48 -10.04
C VAL A 322 19.55 -12.55 -8.54
N CYS A 323 18.55 -13.01 -7.79
CA CYS A 323 18.66 -13.21 -6.35
C CYS A 323 19.37 -14.52 -6.03
N HIS A 324 19.03 -15.57 -6.75
CA HIS A 324 19.63 -16.90 -6.64
C HIS A 324 19.35 -17.73 -7.89
N THR A 325 20.26 -18.65 -8.17
CA THR A 325 20.08 -19.75 -9.13
C THR A 325 19.65 -20.99 -8.35
N SER A 326 18.67 -21.73 -8.85
CA SER A 326 18.03 -22.83 -8.10
C SER A 326 17.36 -23.85 -9.01
N TYR A 327 17.08 -25.05 -8.47
CA TYR A 327 16.09 -25.93 -9.09
C TYR A 327 14.70 -25.46 -8.69
N MET A 328 13.99 -24.86 -9.63
CA MET A 328 12.66 -24.28 -9.48
C MET A 328 11.60 -25.38 -9.51
N LEU A 329 10.72 -25.37 -8.51
CA LEU A 329 9.59 -26.29 -8.43
C LEU A 329 8.39 -25.71 -9.19
N HIS A 330 7.65 -26.59 -9.86
CA HIS A 330 6.34 -26.23 -10.39
C HIS A 330 5.37 -25.91 -9.25
N PRO A 331 4.45 -24.93 -9.37
CA PRO A 331 3.49 -24.59 -8.32
C PRO A 331 2.67 -25.78 -7.81
N GLU A 332 2.32 -26.71 -8.70
CA GLU A 332 1.64 -27.97 -8.35
C GLU A 332 2.46 -28.84 -7.39
N THR A 333 3.77 -28.93 -7.60
CA THR A 333 4.68 -29.65 -6.69
C THR A 333 4.70 -29.00 -5.32
N THR A 334 4.83 -27.68 -5.27
CA THR A 334 4.75 -26.91 -4.01
C THR A 334 3.45 -27.19 -3.28
N HIS A 335 2.31 -27.15 -3.98
CA HIS A 335 1.01 -27.45 -3.39
C HIS A 335 0.95 -28.87 -2.81
N ARG A 336 1.37 -29.88 -3.58
CA ARG A 336 1.41 -31.29 -3.14
C ARG A 336 2.30 -31.50 -1.92
N LEU A 337 3.46 -30.84 -1.85
CA LEU A 337 4.32 -30.87 -0.68
C LEU A 337 3.58 -30.29 0.54
N LEU A 338 3.04 -29.07 0.44
CA LEU A 338 2.33 -28.42 1.56
C LEU A 338 1.14 -29.26 2.08
N VAL A 339 0.42 -29.94 1.19
CA VAL A 339 -0.68 -30.85 1.54
C VAL A 339 -0.17 -32.12 2.23
N LYS A 340 0.85 -32.80 1.67
CA LYS A 340 1.42 -34.03 2.24
C LYS A 340 1.96 -33.84 3.65
N PHE A 341 2.55 -32.69 3.93
CA PHE A 341 3.07 -32.33 5.26
C PHE A 341 2.02 -31.62 6.16
N ARG A 342 0.78 -31.47 5.69
CA ARG A 342 -0.36 -30.86 6.41
C ARG A 342 -0.04 -29.48 7.01
N LEU A 343 0.91 -28.73 6.43
CA LEU A 343 1.41 -27.50 7.05
C LEU A 343 0.35 -26.41 7.10
N ARG A 344 -0.49 -26.28 6.06
CA ARG A 344 -1.56 -25.27 6.03
C ARG A 344 -2.70 -25.55 7.02
N GLN A 345 -2.84 -26.79 7.48
CA GLN A 345 -3.85 -27.16 8.47
C GLN A 345 -3.32 -26.98 9.89
N ARG A 346 -2.00 -27.11 10.08
CA ARG A 346 -1.34 -27.04 11.39
C ARG A 346 -0.85 -25.64 11.75
N LEU A 347 -0.54 -24.81 10.76
CA LEU A 347 0.14 -23.54 10.96
C LEU A 347 -0.79 -22.36 10.69
N ASN A 348 -0.69 -21.34 11.54
CA ASN A 348 -1.41 -20.09 11.36
C ASN A 348 -0.86 -19.34 10.12
N THR A 349 -1.69 -19.20 9.09
CA THR A 349 -1.32 -18.51 7.84
C THR A 349 -0.99 -17.03 8.03
N ARG A 350 -1.28 -16.46 9.21
CA ARG A 350 -0.95 -15.07 9.56
C ARG A 350 0.46 -14.91 10.14
N GLU A 351 1.08 -15.99 10.58
CA GLU A 351 2.37 -15.96 11.29
C GLU A 351 3.48 -16.69 10.51
N VAL A 352 3.11 -17.37 9.41
CA VAL A 352 3.99 -18.28 8.69
C VAL A 352 3.98 -17.97 7.19
N ASP A 353 5.17 -17.81 6.64
CA ASP A 353 5.41 -17.79 5.20
C ASP A 353 5.47 -19.22 4.67
N PHE A 354 4.55 -19.55 3.76
CA PHE A 354 4.61 -20.80 3.00
C PHE A 354 5.51 -20.63 1.77
N LEU A 355 6.58 -21.43 1.76
CA LEU A 355 7.63 -21.44 0.75
C LEU A 355 7.48 -22.69 -0.13
N GLY A 356 8.55 -23.44 -0.35
CA GLY A 356 8.54 -24.68 -1.12
C GLY A 356 8.65 -24.49 -2.62
N ARG A 357 9.29 -23.41 -3.08
CA ARG A 357 9.33 -23.03 -4.51
C ARG A 357 10.61 -23.43 -5.24
N TYR A 358 11.68 -23.73 -4.51
CA TYR A 358 12.97 -24.01 -5.12
C TYR A 358 13.88 -24.81 -4.19
N ILE A 359 14.92 -25.43 -4.77
CA ILE A 359 16.08 -25.98 -4.08
C ILE A 359 17.29 -25.10 -4.45
N PRO A 360 17.92 -24.39 -3.50
CA PRO A 360 18.94 -23.41 -3.82
C PRO A 360 20.25 -24.04 -4.31
N ILE A 361 20.76 -23.56 -5.44
CA ILE A 361 22.06 -23.95 -6.01
C ILE A 361 23.14 -22.99 -5.52
N LYS A 362 22.92 -21.69 -5.74
CA LYS A 362 23.86 -20.62 -5.40
C LYS A 362 23.10 -19.30 -5.19
N MET A 363 23.60 -18.45 -4.28
CA MET A 363 23.11 -17.07 -4.16
C MET A 363 23.64 -16.23 -5.31
N GLY A 364 22.79 -15.38 -5.88
CA GLY A 364 23.11 -14.62 -7.07
C GLY A 364 23.14 -15.48 -8.33
N LYS A 365 23.88 -14.99 -9.33
CA LYS A 365 24.00 -15.61 -10.66
C LYS A 365 25.08 -16.70 -10.64
N CYS A 366 24.83 -17.83 -11.30
CA CYS A 366 25.85 -18.80 -11.64
C CYS A 366 26.71 -18.35 -12.84
N GLU A 367 27.99 -18.70 -12.84
CA GLU A 367 28.87 -18.48 -13.98
C GLU A 367 28.40 -19.34 -15.18
N PRO A 368 28.66 -18.92 -16.44
CA PRO A 368 28.21 -19.66 -17.62
C PRO A 368 28.59 -21.14 -17.60
N VAL A 369 29.82 -21.46 -17.19
CA VAL A 369 30.31 -22.84 -17.06
C VAL A 369 29.58 -23.63 -15.98
N GLU A 370 29.19 -22.99 -14.86
CA GLU A 370 28.38 -23.64 -13.82
C GLU A 370 27.00 -24.00 -14.36
N ILE A 371 26.39 -23.12 -15.16
CA ILE A 371 25.09 -23.37 -15.81
C ILE A 371 25.18 -24.49 -16.84
N GLU A 372 26.23 -24.51 -17.66
CA GLU A 372 26.44 -25.57 -18.66
C GLU A 372 26.60 -26.94 -18.02
N ASN A 373 27.36 -27.04 -16.92
CA ASN A 373 27.50 -28.26 -16.13
C ASN A 373 26.18 -28.75 -15.52
N LEU A 374 25.22 -27.84 -15.31
CA LEU A 374 23.86 -28.17 -14.85
C LEU A 374 22.92 -28.56 -16.00
N GLY A 375 23.41 -28.59 -17.25
CA GLY A 375 22.61 -28.84 -18.46
C GLY A 375 21.92 -27.61 -19.03
N GLY A 376 22.23 -26.42 -18.51
CA GLY A 376 21.64 -25.15 -18.94
C GLY A 376 20.41 -24.72 -18.13
N ILE A 377 20.00 -23.45 -18.30
CA ILE A 377 18.72 -22.97 -17.77
C ILE A 377 17.58 -23.74 -18.44
N GLY A 378 16.64 -24.23 -17.63
CA GLY A 378 15.52 -25.06 -18.07
C GLY A 378 15.81 -26.57 -18.05
N ALA A 379 17.05 -26.99 -17.77
CA ALA A 379 17.37 -28.40 -17.57
C ALA A 379 16.54 -28.98 -16.43
N GLN A 380 16.00 -30.18 -16.64
CA GLN A 380 15.11 -30.85 -15.69
C GLN A 380 15.84 -31.92 -14.89
N ILE A 381 15.60 -31.95 -13.59
CA ILE A 381 16.08 -32.99 -12.68
C ILE A 381 14.91 -33.51 -11.87
N GLN A 382 14.82 -34.84 -11.72
CA GLN A 382 13.85 -35.47 -10.84
C GLN A 382 14.42 -35.61 -9.43
N PHE A 383 13.63 -35.26 -8.44
CA PHE A 383 13.94 -35.40 -7.02
C PHE A 383 12.90 -36.28 -6.32
N GLU A 384 13.33 -36.93 -5.24
CA GLU A 384 12.45 -37.62 -4.30
C GLU A 384 12.65 -37.13 -2.87
N THR A 385 11.58 -37.13 -2.07
CA THR A 385 11.63 -36.75 -0.65
C THR A 385 12.31 -37.83 0.18
N VAL A 386 13.18 -37.41 1.11
CA VAL A 386 14.05 -38.31 1.89
C VAL A 386 13.81 -38.16 3.39
N SER A 387 13.68 -36.93 3.89
CA SER A 387 13.35 -36.71 5.29
C SER A 387 12.71 -35.35 5.51
N PHE A 388 12.02 -35.21 6.64
CA PHE A 388 11.37 -33.98 7.06
C PHE A 388 11.90 -33.55 8.42
N GLY A 389 12.06 -32.25 8.63
CA GLY A 389 12.52 -31.73 9.90
C GLY A 389 11.97 -30.35 10.18
N SER A 390 12.02 -29.98 11.46
CA SER A 390 11.63 -28.66 11.94
C SER A 390 12.52 -28.20 13.07
N TYR A 391 12.71 -26.88 13.19
CA TYR A 391 13.44 -26.28 14.30
C TYR A 391 12.54 -25.29 15.04
N ASN A 392 12.35 -25.54 16.34
CA ASN A 392 11.61 -24.71 17.30
C ASN A 392 10.23 -24.21 16.81
N ASP A 393 9.51 -25.01 16.02
CA ASP A 393 8.26 -24.60 15.37
C ASP A 393 8.35 -23.24 14.65
N CYS A 394 9.53 -22.95 14.11
CA CYS A 394 9.86 -21.69 13.42
C CYS A 394 10.26 -21.91 11.96
N ILE A 395 10.72 -23.11 11.60
CA ILE A 395 11.06 -23.50 10.23
C ILE A 395 10.74 -24.97 10.02
N TRP A 396 10.19 -25.30 8.85
CA TRP A 396 9.83 -26.65 8.43
C TRP A 396 10.41 -26.91 7.05
N ALA A 397 11.15 -28.00 6.90
CA ALA A 397 11.91 -28.29 5.69
C ALA A 397 11.90 -29.78 5.33
N VAL A 398 12.15 -30.07 4.05
CA VAL A 398 12.26 -31.42 3.51
C VAL A 398 13.59 -31.57 2.81
N ARG A 399 14.35 -32.60 3.18
CA ARG A 399 15.51 -33.07 2.42
C ARG A 399 15.04 -33.90 1.24
N VAL A 400 15.68 -33.68 0.12
CA VAL A 400 15.42 -34.38 -1.14
C VAL A 400 16.72 -34.90 -1.71
N ARG A 401 16.62 -35.88 -2.61
CA ARG A 401 17.77 -36.38 -3.38
C ARG A 401 17.39 -36.53 -4.85
N PRO A 402 18.35 -36.38 -5.78
CA PRO A 402 18.07 -36.67 -7.18
C PRO A 402 17.70 -38.14 -7.37
N VAL A 403 16.83 -38.41 -8.32
CA VAL A 403 16.44 -39.77 -8.72
C VAL A 403 17.47 -40.30 -9.71
N GLY A 404 18.10 -41.43 -9.38
CA GLY A 404 19.14 -42.08 -10.20
C GLY A 404 20.49 -42.08 -9.50
N SER A 405 21.20 -43.22 -9.54
CA SER A 405 22.45 -43.42 -8.78
C SER A 405 23.63 -42.56 -9.26
N ASN A 406 23.60 -42.10 -10.52
CA ASN A 406 24.71 -41.40 -11.16
C ASN A 406 24.43 -39.90 -11.37
N VAL A 407 23.33 -39.38 -10.83
CA VAL A 407 22.96 -37.97 -11.00
C VAL A 407 23.57 -37.16 -9.87
N VAL A 408 24.61 -36.38 -10.19
CA VAL A 408 25.22 -35.42 -9.26
C VAL A 408 24.54 -34.07 -9.43
N VAL A 409 24.15 -33.45 -8.31
CA VAL A 409 23.53 -32.13 -8.29
C VAL A 409 24.39 -31.15 -7.48
N SER A 410 24.48 -29.91 -7.95
CA SER A 410 25.07 -28.82 -7.16
C SER A 410 23.98 -28.15 -6.32
N THR A 411 24.20 -27.97 -5.01
CA THR A 411 23.28 -27.29 -4.08
C THR A 411 24.05 -26.51 -3.02
N MET A 412 23.42 -25.46 -2.47
CA MET A 412 24.01 -24.68 -1.35
C MET A 412 24.16 -25.50 -0.07
N ASN A 413 23.28 -26.48 0.12
CA ASN A 413 23.31 -27.38 1.26
C ASN A 413 23.95 -28.71 0.83
N ALA A 414 24.72 -29.35 1.71
CA ALA A 414 25.32 -30.65 1.43
C ALA A 414 24.28 -31.73 1.07
N ILE A 415 23.10 -31.65 1.69
CA ILE A 415 21.91 -32.41 1.28
C ILE A 415 20.90 -31.42 0.67
N PRO A 416 20.46 -31.62 -0.59
CA PRO A 416 19.44 -30.78 -1.22
C PRO A 416 18.21 -30.65 -0.31
N THR A 417 17.82 -29.41 0.00
CA THR A 417 16.77 -29.15 1.00
C THR A 417 15.83 -28.07 0.51
N ILE A 418 14.53 -28.31 0.73
CA ILE A 418 13.44 -27.38 0.43
C ILE A 418 12.90 -26.87 1.76
N VAL A 419 12.93 -25.54 1.97
CA VAL A 419 12.18 -24.92 3.06
C VAL A 419 10.72 -24.84 2.63
N LEU A 420 9.83 -25.53 3.35
CA LEU A 420 8.40 -25.56 3.04
C LEU A 420 7.66 -24.41 3.71
N ALA A 421 8.06 -24.05 4.92
CA ALA A 421 7.46 -22.96 5.68
C ALA A 421 8.46 -22.38 6.70
N LYS A 422 8.28 -21.11 7.07
CA LYS A 422 8.97 -20.48 8.19
C LYS A 422 8.08 -19.43 8.84
N ARG A 423 8.26 -19.17 10.14
CA ARG A 423 7.62 -18.01 10.76
C ARG A 423 8.11 -16.71 10.10
N ILE A 424 7.23 -15.71 10.09
CA ILE A 424 7.59 -14.36 9.65
C ILE A 424 8.78 -13.87 10.50
N ASP A 425 9.69 -13.13 9.87
CA ASP A 425 10.94 -12.61 10.46
C ASP A 425 12.00 -13.64 10.89
N VAL A 426 11.75 -14.95 10.73
CA VAL A 426 12.79 -15.97 10.93
C VAL A 426 13.69 -16.06 9.69
N ALA A 427 15.01 -16.06 9.91
CA ALA A 427 16.00 -16.18 8.85
C ALA A 427 16.17 -17.63 8.38
N GLU A 428 16.36 -17.85 7.06
CA GLU A 428 16.56 -19.18 6.48
C GLU A 428 17.85 -19.87 6.97
N SER A 429 18.82 -19.12 7.50
CA SER A 429 20.04 -19.69 8.12
C SER A 429 19.74 -20.63 9.28
N PHE A 430 18.57 -20.52 9.91
CA PHE A 430 18.11 -21.43 10.96
C PHE A 430 17.86 -22.86 10.45
N LEU A 431 17.79 -23.06 9.13
CA LEU A 431 17.73 -24.38 8.51
C LEU A 431 18.87 -25.31 8.96
N GLN A 432 20.07 -24.75 9.19
CA GLN A 432 21.24 -25.51 9.63
C GLN A 432 21.13 -26.00 11.07
N ARG A 433 20.15 -25.52 11.84
CA ARG A 433 19.92 -25.90 13.24
C ARG A 433 18.92 -27.06 13.39
N ILE A 434 18.36 -27.58 12.30
CA ILE A 434 17.50 -28.76 12.35
C ILE A 434 18.38 -29.99 12.58
N GLU A 435 18.30 -30.54 13.79
CA GLU A 435 19.02 -31.76 14.18
C GLU A 435 18.16 -33.01 13.98
N ASN A 436 16.87 -32.93 14.32
CA ASN A 436 15.94 -34.05 14.25
C ASN A 436 15.28 -34.14 12.87
N TRP A 437 15.72 -35.10 12.06
CA TRP A 437 15.17 -35.41 10.75
C TRP A 437 14.42 -36.74 10.78
N GLU A 438 13.15 -36.73 10.42
CA GLU A 438 12.31 -37.91 10.27
C GLU A 438 12.47 -38.49 8.86
N ASP A 439 12.93 -39.72 8.75
CA ASP A 439 13.09 -40.41 7.48
C ASP A 439 11.74 -40.66 6.78
N ILE A 440 11.75 -40.50 5.45
CA ILE A 440 10.63 -40.75 4.54
C ILE A 440 11.08 -41.83 3.56
N ARG A 441 10.40 -42.98 3.59
CA ARG A 441 10.69 -44.12 2.71
C ARG A 441 9.61 -44.28 1.64
N PRO A 442 9.90 -44.98 0.52
CA PRO A 442 8.86 -45.40 -0.41
C PRO A 442 7.74 -46.15 0.34
N GLY A 443 6.49 -45.72 0.15
CA GLY A 443 5.33 -46.19 0.90
C GLY A 443 4.83 -45.25 1.99
N ASP A 444 5.65 -44.29 2.45
CA ASP A 444 5.20 -43.23 3.36
C ASP A 444 4.24 -42.27 2.62
N PRO A 445 3.13 -41.83 3.22
CA PRO A 445 2.20 -40.87 2.59
C PRO A 445 2.85 -39.53 2.21
N ARG A 446 3.98 -39.17 2.83
CA ARG A 446 4.79 -37.97 2.56
C ARG A 446 5.81 -38.19 1.44
N TYR A 447 6.02 -39.43 1.00
CA TYR A 447 6.88 -39.74 -0.13
C TYR A 447 6.33 -39.10 -1.41
N LEU A 448 7.22 -38.45 -2.17
CA LEU A 448 6.90 -37.76 -3.40
C LEU A 448 8.11 -37.73 -4.34
N ARG A 449 7.88 -38.11 -5.60
CA ARG A 449 8.76 -37.81 -6.74
C ARG A 449 8.23 -36.63 -7.54
N PHE A 450 9.13 -35.75 -7.96
CA PHE A 450 8.77 -34.55 -8.73
C PHE A 450 9.94 -34.06 -9.58
N SER A 451 9.62 -33.35 -10.67
CA SER A 451 10.62 -32.64 -11.47
C SER A 451 10.83 -31.21 -10.97
N ALA A 452 12.06 -30.74 -11.07
CA ALA A 452 12.44 -29.34 -10.88
C ALA A 452 13.34 -28.89 -12.03
N THR A 453 13.30 -27.61 -12.36
CA THR A 453 14.04 -27.02 -13.49
C THR A 453 15.13 -26.06 -13.01
N VAL A 454 16.33 -26.12 -13.58
CA VAL A 454 17.36 -25.11 -13.33
C VAL A 454 16.83 -23.75 -13.77
N GLY A 455 16.86 -22.76 -12.89
CA GLY A 455 16.33 -21.43 -13.16
C GLY A 455 16.87 -20.37 -12.22
N GLU A 456 16.49 -19.13 -12.49
CA GLU A 456 16.90 -17.95 -11.73
C GLU A 456 15.69 -17.26 -11.13
N GLN A 457 15.75 -16.95 -9.83
CA GLN A 457 14.78 -16.06 -9.21
C GLN A 457 15.23 -14.62 -9.41
N LEU A 458 14.40 -13.84 -10.09
CA LEU A 458 14.65 -12.44 -10.36
C LEU A 458 13.90 -11.53 -9.37
N ARG A 459 14.49 -10.38 -9.09
CA ARG A 459 13.81 -9.19 -8.54
C ARG A 459 14.18 -7.97 -9.37
N LEU A 460 13.33 -6.96 -9.29
CA LEU A 460 13.55 -5.66 -9.89
C LEU A 460 14.28 -4.74 -8.91
N GLN A 461 15.20 -3.96 -9.44
CA GLN A 461 16.01 -3.03 -8.68
C GLN A 461 15.95 -1.63 -9.30
N ILE A 462 15.90 -0.62 -8.44
CA ILE A 462 15.97 0.79 -8.79
C ILE A 462 17.31 1.33 -8.32
N SER A 463 18.08 1.96 -9.21
CA SER A 463 19.16 2.84 -8.79
C SER A 463 18.62 4.26 -8.74
N ALA A 464 18.60 4.89 -7.57
CA ALA A 464 18.37 6.32 -7.42
C ALA A 464 19.41 6.87 -6.42
N PRO A 465 20.13 7.95 -6.74
CA PRO A 465 21.04 8.58 -5.79
C PRO A 465 20.26 9.12 -4.59
N LYS A 466 20.93 9.29 -3.43
CA LYS A 466 20.38 10.12 -2.35
C LYS A 466 20.31 11.56 -2.87
N LEU A 467 19.13 12.17 -2.83
CA LEU A 467 19.03 13.61 -3.01
C LEU A 467 19.56 14.25 -1.72
N HIS A 468 20.64 15.02 -1.82
CA HIS A 468 21.05 15.90 -0.73
C HIS A 468 20.20 17.16 -0.85
N LEU A 469 19.14 17.24 -0.05
CA LEU A 469 18.32 18.43 0.11
C LEU A 469 18.74 19.11 1.42
N ASP A 470 20.04 19.40 1.57
CA ASP A 470 20.53 20.29 2.63
C ASP A 470 20.98 21.58 1.93
N GLY A 471 20.18 22.62 2.10
CA GLY A 471 20.37 23.98 1.59
C GLY A 471 19.36 24.91 2.21
#